data_AF-A0A357KYC4-F1
#
_entry.id   AF-A0A357KYC4-F1
#
_cell.length_a   1.000
_cell.length_b   1.000
_cell.length_c   1.000
_cell.angle_alpha   90.00
_cell.angle_beta   90.00
_cell.angle_gamma   90.00
#
_symmetry.space_group_name_H-M   'P 1'
#
loop_
_entity.id
_entity.type
_entity.pdbx_description
1 polymer ?
#
loop_
_entity_poly.entity_id
_entity_poly.type
_entity_poly.pdbx_seq_one_letter_code
_entity_poly.pdbx_strand_id
1 'polypeptide(L)'
;MYLFVLYAAIIWLAVYRFRRRWQGFVILLCGAGAIWLVADWLFGRPARGGQVAVSNGLAMAYFYEASIVGIGLFLVLQSRRAPVFERCPKCRYDLRGNTTGVCPECGTRSP
;
A
#
# COMPACT_ATOMS: atom_id res chain seq x y z
N MET A 1 -12.74 2.61 17.37
CA MET A 1 -11.98 1.64 16.54
C MET A 1 -12.21 1.83 15.04
N TYR A 2 -13.46 2.01 14.56
CA TYR A 2 -13.75 2.18 13.12
C TYR A 2 -13.02 3.34 12.45
N LEU A 3 -12.83 4.47 13.14
CA LEU A 3 -12.15 5.65 12.59
C LEU A 3 -10.73 5.33 12.14
N PHE A 4 -9.99 4.51 12.90
CA PHE A 4 -8.67 4.03 12.50
C PHE A 4 -8.78 3.21 11.22
N VAL A 5 -9.61 2.17 11.20
CA VAL A 5 -9.78 1.30 10.01
C VAL A 5 -10.10 2.10 8.74
N LEU A 6 -11.02 3.07 8.84
CA LEU A 6 -11.35 3.97 7.73
C LEU A 6 -10.14 4.82 7.31
N TYR A 7 -9.38 5.35 8.26
CA TYR A 7 -8.16 6.08 8.00
C TYR A 7 -7.12 5.24 7.24
N ALA A 8 -6.81 4.02 7.71
CA ALA A 8 -5.89 3.13 6.98
C ALA A 8 -6.39 2.82 5.57
N ALA A 9 -7.69 2.53 5.41
CA ALA A 9 -8.27 2.25 4.10
C ALA A 9 -8.11 3.43 3.14
N ILE A 10 -8.33 4.67 3.60
CA ILE A 10 -8.13 5.88 2.80
C ILE A 10 -6.65 6.02 2.40
N ILE A 11 -5.73 5.86 3.34
CA ILE A 11 -4.28 5.92 3.05
C ILE A 11 -3.89 4.85 2.03
N TRP A 12 -4.31 3.60 2.21
CA TRP A 12 -3.99 2.51 1.29
C TRP A 12 -4.60 2.71 -0.10
N LEU A 13 -5.85 3.18 -0.20
CA LEU A 13 -6.47 3.50 -1.48
C LEU A 13 -5.73 4.62 -2.20
N ALA A 14 -5.32 5.67 -1.48
CA ALA A 14 -4.53 6.75 -2.04
C ALA A 14 -3.14 6.27 -2.49
N VAL A 15 -2.43 5.51 -1.65
CA VAL A 15 -1.14 4.89 -1.98
C VAL A 15 -1.26 3.99 -3.21
N TYR A 16 -2.29 3.14 -3.27
CA TYR A 16 -2.56 2.27 -4.41
C TYR A 16 -2.85 3.06 -5.69
N ARG A 17 -3.60 4.17 -5.59
CA ARG A 17 -3.92 5.07 -6.69
C ARG A 17 -2.68 5.77 -7.26
N PHE A 18 -1.69 6.05 -6.41
CA PHE A 18 -0.41 6.66 -6.76
C PHE A 18 0.77 5.67 -6.76
N ARG A 19 0.51 4.36 -6.91
CA ARG A 19 1.55 3.33 -6.92
C ARG A 19 2.63 3.60 -7.98
N ARG A 20 3.89 3.33 -7.61
CA ARG A 20 5.12 3.66 -8.35
C ARG A 20 5.32 5.15 -8.72
N ARG A 21 4.62 6.08 -8.06
CA ARG A 21 4.91 7.52 -8.16
C ARG A 21 5.43 8.00 -6.80
N TRP A 22 6.32 9.01 -6.82
CA TRP A 22 6.81 9.68 -5.61
C TRP A 22 5.67 10.16 -4.69
N GLN A 23 4.54 10.56 -5.29
CA GLN A 23 3.31 10.92 -4.58
C GLN A 23 2.82 9.82 -3.61
N GLY A 24 2.93 8.54 -3.99
CA GLY A 24 2.53 7.43 -3.12
C GLY A 24 3.41 7.32 -1.87
N PHE A 25 4.71 7.54 -2.01
CA PHE A 25 5.64 7.58 -0.87
C PHE A 25 5.36 8.77 0.04
N VAL A 26 5.08 9.94 -0.53
CA VAL A 26 4.71 11.14 0.25
C VAL A 26 3.44 10.88 1.05
N ILE A 27 2.40 10.32 0.43
CA ILE A 27 1.15 9.98 1.12
C ILE A 27 1.39 8.99 2.27
N LEU A 28 2.22 7.97 2.03
CA LEU A 28 2.57 6.98 3.06
C LEU A 28 3.30 7.61 4.25
N LEU A 29 4.30 8.46 3.98
CA LEU A 29 5.07 9.16 5.02
C LEU A 29 4.20 10.14 5.81
N CYS A 30 3.36 10.92 5.13
CA CYS A 30 2.40 11.81 5.79
C CYS A 30 1.39 11.01 6.65
N GLY A 31 0.92 9.87 6.14
CA GLY A 31 -0.02 9.00 6.83
C GLY A 31 0.56 8.39 8.12
N ALA A 32 1.80 7.92 8.08
CA ALA A 32 2.53 7.42 9.25
C ALA A 32 2.85 8.57 10.23
N GLY A 33 3.36 9.69 9.73
CA GLY A 33 3.71 10.86 10.54
C GLY A 33 2.52 11.44 11.31
N ALA A 34 1.32 11.42 10.73
CA ALA A 34 0.11 11.86 11.43
C ALA A 34 -0.24 10.96 12.63
N ILE A 35 -0.04 9.64 12.51
CA ILE A 35 -0.25 8.71 13.64
C ILE A 35 0.79 8.96 14.72
N TRP A 36 2.06 9.10 14.33
CA TRP A 36 3.14 9.39 15.26
C TRP A 36 2.89 10.68 16.05
N LEU A 37 2.47 11.75 15.38
CA LEU A 37 2.11 13.02 16.02
C LEU A 37 0.93 12.88 17.00
N VAL A 38 -0.09 12.11 16.63
CA VAL A 38 -1.25 11.86 17.50
C VAL A 38 -0.83 11.01 18.71
N ALA A 39 0.02 10.01 18.52
CA ALA A 39 0.54 9.19 19.60
C ALA A 39 1.40 10.02 20.57
N ASP A 40 2.32 10.84 20.07
CA ASP A 40 3.11 11.77 20.88
C ASP A 40 2.23 12.77 21.62
N TRP A 41 1.21 13.32 20.97
CA TRP A 41 0.29 14.25 21.62
C TRP A 41 -0.53 13.60 22.74
N LEU A 42 -0.99 12.36 22.54
CA LEU A 42 -1.79 11.61 23.52
C LEU A 42 -0.94 11.05 24.67
N PHE A 43 0.26 10.54 24.39
CA PHE A 43 1.07 9.76 25.33
C PHE A 43 2.36 10.46 25.78
N GLY A 44 2.81 11.51 25.09
CA GLY A 44 4.02 12.28 25.41
C GLY A 44 3.81 13.33 26.50
N ARG A 45 2.56 13.64 26.86
CA ARG A 45 2.27 14.47 28.04
C ARG A 45 2.34 13.61 29.31
N PRO A 46 2.92 14.10 30.42
CA PRO A 46 2.95 13.37 31.69
C PRO A 46 1.50 13.09 32.13
N ALA A 47 1.07 11.84 31.95
CA ALA A 47 -0.29 11.43 32.21
C ALA A 47 -0.58 11.49 33.73
N ARG A 48 -1.70 12.09 34.10
CA ARG A 48 -2.32 11.90 35.44
C ARG A 48 -2.98 10.51 35.59
N GLY A 49 -2.90 9.66 34.56
CA GLY A 49 -3.42 8.29 34.53
C GLY A 49 -2.31 7.25 34.67
N GLY A 50 -2.59 6.15 35.36
CA GLY A 50 -1.60 5.13 35.74
C GLY A 50 -0.77 4.55 34.58
N GLN A 51 0.50 4.26 34.86
CA GLN A 51 1.52 3.78 33.91
C GLN A 51 1.07 2.61 33.00
N VAL A 52 0.20 1.72 33.48
CA VAL A 52 -0.26 0.53 32.73
C VAL A 52 -1.17 0.88 31.55
N ALA A 53 -1.93 1.98 31.63
CA ALA A 53 -2.80 2.40 30.51
C ALA A 53 -1.98 3.00 29.35
N VAL A 54 -0.84 3.62 29.65
CA VAL A 54 0.02 4.28 28.66
C VAL A 54 0.78 3.25 27.82
N SER A 55 1.26 2.16 28.42
CA SER A 55 2.00 1.11 27.69
C SER A 55 1.14 0.38 26.66
N ASN A 56 -0.08 -0.02 27.02
CA ASN A 56 -1.00 -0.68 26.10
C ASN A 56 -1.43 0.21 24.94
N GLY A 57 -1.66 1.51 25.22
CA GLY A 57 -2.00 2.49 24.19
C GLY A 57 -0.88 2.68 23.16
N LEU A 58 0.37 2.80 23.63
CA LEU A 58 1.54 2.90 22.77
C LEU A 58 1.77 1.64 21.94
N ALA A 59 1.66 0.46 22.54
CA ALA A 59 1.81 -0.81 21.82
C ALA A 59 0.80 -0.94 20.67
N MET A 60 -0.46 -0.56 20.92
CA MET A 60 -1.49 -0.54 19.89
C MET A 60 -1.21 0.50 18.79
N ALA A 61 -0.73 1.69 19.16
CA ALA A 61 -0.36 2.73 18.19
C ALA A 61 0.79 2.27 17.28
N TYR A 62 1.84 1.68 17.84
CA TYR A 62 2.97 1.17 17.06
C TYR A 62 2.59 0.00 16.16
N PHE A 63 1.77 -0.94 16.65
CA PHE A 63 1.26 -2.03 15.82
C PHE A 63 0.47 -1.49 14.63
N TYR A 64 -0.35 -0.48 14.89
CA TYR A 64 -1.17 0.15 13.87
C TYR A 64 -0.33 0.90 12.82
N GLU A 65 0.66 1.67 13.26
CA GLU A 65 1.62 2.37 12.40
C GLU A 65 2.40 1.39 11.51
N ALA A 66 2.93 0.31 12.11
CA ALA A 66 3.64 -0.73 11.38
C ALA A 66 2.78 -1.38 10.29
N SER A 67 1.49 -1.61 10.57
CA SER A 67 0.56 -2.18 9.57
C SER A 67 0.33 -1.23 8.38
N ILE A 68 0.19 0.08 8.63
CA ILE A 68 0.00 1.08 7.57
C ILE A 68 1.24 1.18 6.71
N VAL A 69 2.42 1.27 7.33
CA VAL A 69 3.71 1.36 6.63
C VAL A 69 3.97 0.09 5.83
N GLY A 70 3.81 -1.09 6.43
CA GLY A 70 4.07 -2.37 5.78
C GLY A 70 3.17 -2.61 4.56
N ILE A 71 1.85 -2.49 4.73
CA ILE A 71 0.89 -2.68 3.64
C ILE A 71 1.03 -1.57 2.59
N GLY A 72 1.20 -0.32 3.03
CA GLY A 72 1.38 0.81 2.12
C GLY A 72 2.64 0.67 1.27
N LEU A 73 3.77 0.29 1.87
CA LEU A 73 5.02 0.05 1.14
C LEU A 73 4.85 -1.08 0.12
N PHE A 74 4.23 -2.19 0.53
CA PHE A 74 3.91 -3.29 -0.38
C PHE A 74 3.08 -2.81 -1.59
N LEU A 75 2.01 -2.04 -1.36
CA LEU A 75 1.15 -1.51 -2.42
C LEU A 75 1.87 -0.52 -3.35
N VAL A 76 2.73 0.34 -2.80
CA VAL A 76 3.46 1.34 -3.61
C VAL A 76 4.53 0.69 -4.50
N LEU A 77 5.16 -0.38 -4.00
CA LEU A 77 6.17 -1.15 -4.73
C LEU A 77 5.57 -2.11 -5.76
N GLN A 78 4.30 -2.48 -5.60
CA GLN A 78 3.64 -3.43 -6.49
C GLN A 78 3.70 -2.94 -7.94
N SER A 79 4.33 -3.77 -8.79
CA SER A 79 4.44 -3.48 -10.22
C SER A 79 3.05 -3.32 -10.83
N ARG A 80 2.88 -2.33 -11.70
CA ARG A 80 1.76 -2.31 -12.64
C ARG A 80 1.98 -3.47 -13.60
N ARG A 81 1.63 -4.70 -13.21
CA ARG A 81 1.57 -5.80 -14.17
C ARG A 81 0.61 -5.34 -15.24
N ALA A 82 1.13 -5.15 -16.45
CA ALA A 82 0.29 -5.04 -17.62
C ALA A 82 -0.58 -6.30 -17.67
N PRO A 83 -1.84 -6.22 -18.09
CA PRO A 83 -2.63 -7.41 -18.35
C PRO A 83 -1.84 -8.27 -19.35
N VAL A 84 -1.25 -9.36 -18.88
CA VAL A 84 -0.63 -10.34 -19.77
C VAL A 84 -1.81 -11.01 -20.45
N PHE A 85 -2.06 -10.65 -21.71
CA PHE A 85 -3.03 -11.39 -22.51
C PHE A 85 -2.53 -12.83 -22.58
N GLU A 86 -3.25 -13.75 -21.95
CA GLU A 86 -2.89 -15.17 -21.99
C GLU A 86 -2.97 -15.73 -23.41
N ARG A 87 -3.73 -15.09 -24.31
CA ARG A 87 -3.91 -15.53 -25.69
C ARG A 87 -3.83 -14.36 -26.66
N CYS A 88 -3.28 -14.62 -27.83
CA CYS A 88 -3.25 -13.65 -28.92
C CYS A 88 -4.69 -13.32 -29.38
N PRO A 89 -5.08 -12.04 -29.50
CA PRO A 89 -6.43 -11.68 -29.94
C PRO A 89 -6.73 -12.08 -31.39
N LYS A 90 -5.69 -12.33 -32.21
CA LYS A 90 -5.83 -12.66 -33.63
C LYS A 90 -5.90 -14.17 -33.88
N CYS A 91 -4.86 -14.92 -33.48
CA CYS A 91 -4.77 -16.36 -33.75
C CYS A 91 -5.09 -17.24 -32.55
N ARG A 92 -5.40 -16.66 -31.38
CA ARG A 92 -5.65 -17.38 -30.11
C ARG A 92 -4.48 -18.25 -29.62
N TYR A 93 -3.29 -18.09 -30.18
CA TYR A 93 -2.08 -18.72 -29.69
C TYR A 93 -1.86 -18.38 -28.22
N ASP A 94 -1.46 -19.37 -27.43
CA ASP A 94 -1.17 -19.22 -26.01
C ASP A 94 0.10 -18.37 -25.84
N LEU A 95 -0.04 -17.18 -25.25
CA LEU A 95 1.05 -16.26 -25.00
C LEU A 95 1.65 -16.44 -23.60
N ARG A 96 1.23 -17.46 -22.83
CA ARG A 96 1.85 -17.78 -21.54
C ARG A 96 3.33 -18.06 -21.74
N GLY A 97 4.18 -17.29 -21.05
CA GLY A 97 5.63 -17.38 -21.16
C GLY A 97 6.25 -16.58 -22.31
N ASN A 98 5.46 -15.93 -23.16
CA ASN A 98 6.00 -15.05 -24.19
C ASN A 98 6.48 -13.71 -23.59
N THR A 99 7.79 -13.46 -23.62
CA THR A 99 8.43 -12.24 -23.08
C THR A 99 8.57 -11.13 -24.12
N THR A 100 8.35 -11.43 -25.40
CA THR A 100 8.63 -10.50 -26.51
C THR A 100 7.50 -9.50 -26.76
N GLY A 101 6.29 -9.77 -26.25
CA GLY A 101 5.09 -8.97 -26.55
C GLY A 101 4.64 -9.09 -28.01
N VAL A 102 5.18 -10.03 -28.78
CA VAL A 102 4.81 -10.29 -30.19
C VAL A 102 4.42 -11.75 -30.33
N CYS A 103 3.27 -12.04 -30.92
CA CYS A 103 2.85 -13.42 -31.17
C CYS A 103 3.77 -14.10 -32.21
N PRO A 104 4.35 -15.28 -31.92
CA PRO A 104 5.27 -15.96 -32.83
C PRO A 104 4.57 -16.50 -34.09
N GLU A 105 3.29 -16.82 -34.00
CA GLU A 105 2.50 -17.36 -35.13
C GLU A 105 2.09 -16.29 -36.14
N CYS A 106 1.59 -15.15 -35.64
CA CYS A 106 0.91 -14.17 -36.50
C CYS A 106 1.54 -12.78 -36.50
N GLY A 107 2.64 -12.59 -35.76
CA GLY A 107 3.36 -11.31 -35.65
C GLY A 107 2.57 -10.18 -34.97
N THR A 108 1.39 -10.46 -34.41
CA THR A 108 0.56 -9.43 -33.77
C THR A 108 1.19 -9.03 -32.43
N ARG A 109 1.43 -7.73 -32.22
CA ARG A 109 1.83 -7.20 -30.92
C ARG A 109 0.70 -7.35 -29.90
N SER A 110 0.99 -7.92 -28.74
CA SER A 110 0.09 -7.81 -27.59
C SER A 110 0.09 -6.36 -27.12
N PRO A 111 -1.09 -5.74 -26.93
CA PRO A 111 -1.18 -4.34 -26.49
C PRO A 111 -0.65 -4.14 -25.06
#